data_AF-A0AB37I178-F1
#
_entry.id   AF-A0AB37I178-F1
#
_cell.length_a   1.000
_cell.length_b   1.000
_cell.length_c   1.000
_cell.angle_alpha   90.00
_cell.angle_beta   90.00
_cell.angle_gamma   90.00
#
_symmetry.space_group_name_H-M   'P 1'
#
loop_
_entity.id
_entity.type
_entity.pdbx_description
1 polymer ?
#
loop_
_entity_poly.entity_id
_entity_poly.type
_entity_poly.pdbx_seq_one_letter_code
_entity_poly.pdbx_strand_id
1 'polypeptide(L)'
;MILDRPDGHATPHPGDNPDATDRTVLYGVLQHSGAELSAHETITTEQDRWGSIAQLAAEYDTIAAAAQHDRWTTLITTSGLTTDQAQAVIDSDAFGAVTAKLRRAEANHHNVDTLLPRLIKARGFTDADDIASIIHHRLANATTRSADSGRTRYAPRLIAGLIPEAAGPMTSDMRHVLDERRELIETCAGAVLDTARAAGEAWTRPLGDPPRDPRKAAAWQRYARTIAAYHDRYGITEDTPLGPVPDDAAQKIDRARAEAALRQLASQPEPHSRHRPPAPTRHGPTL
;
A
#
# COMPACT_ATOMS: atom_id res chain seq x y z
N MET A 1 -39.89 -51.71 -30.44
CA MET A 1 -40.47 -51.19 -29.20
C MET A 1 -39.29 -50.64 -28.38
N ILE A 2 -38.89 -49.36 -28.46
CA ILE A 2 -39.56 -48.11 -27.96
C ILE A 2 -39.83 -48.28 -26.44
N LEU A 3 -39.36 -47.48 -25.46
CA LEU A 3 -38.84 -46.09 -25.27
C LEU A 3 -38.07 -46.11 -23.90
N ASP A 4 -36.91 -45.46 -23.69
CA ASP A 4 -36.68 -44.02 -23.43
C ASP A 4 -36.94 -43.57 -21.97
N ARG A 5 -35.89 -43.15 -21.24
CA ARG A 5 -35.61 -41.72 -21.00
C ARG A 5 -34.23 -41.48 -20.34
N PRO A 6 -33.63 -40.28 -20.54
CA PRO A 6 -32.24 -39.96 -20.23
C PRO A 6 -32.07 -39.06 -18.99
N ASP A 7 -30.95 -39.20 -18.29
CA ASP A 7 -30.48 -38.17 -17.35
C ASP A 7 -29.53 -37.23 -18.09
N GLY A 8 -30.12 -36.17 -18.64
CA GLY A 8 -29.42 -35.01 -19.13
C GLY A 8 -29.22 -33.98 -18.03
N HIS A 9 -28.01 -33.88 -17.51
CA HIS A 9 -27.49 -32.64 -16.93
C HIS A 9 -26.11 -32.36 -17.51
N ALA A 10 -26.08 -32.09 -18.81
CA ALA A 10 -25.03 -31.27 -19.38
C ALA A 10 -25.26 -29.84 -18.90
N THR A 11 -24.59 -29.45 -17.81
CA THR A 11 -24.45 -28.03 -17.47
C THR A 11 -23.66 -27.36 -18.60
N PRO A 12 -24.24 -26.36 -19.29
CA PRO A 12 -23.55 -25.67 -20.37
C PRO A 12 -22.25 -25.06 -19.84
N HIS A 13 -21.12 -25.42 -20.45
CA HIS A 13 -19.86 -24.75 -20.19
C HIS A 13 -20.01 -23.29 -20.65
N PRO A 14 -19.68 -22.30 -19.79
CA PRO A 14 -19.70 -20.89 -20.17
C PRO A 14 -18.45 -20.60 -21.02
N GLY A 15 -18.47 -21.09 -22.25
CA GLY A 15 -17.42 -20.86 -23.26
C GLY A 15 -17.94 -20.35 -24.59
N ASP A 16 -19.22 -20.58 -24.91
CA ASP A 16 -19.77 -20.27 -26.24
C ASP A 16 -20.87 -19.20 -26.19
N ASN A 17 -20.51 -17.99 -25.75
CA ASN A 17 -21.31 -16.80 -26.05
C ASN A 17 -20.43 -15.74 -26.72
N PRO A 18 -20.48 -15.59 -28.05
CA PRO A 18 -19.63 -14.65 -28.79
C PRO A 18 -19.98 -13.16 -28.56
N ASP A 19 -21.02 -12.86 -27.77
CA ASP A 19 -21.42 -11.48 -27.43
C ASP A 19 -21.19 -11.09 -25.95
N ALA A 20 -20.39 -11.87 -25.21
CA ALA A 20 -20.01 -11.51 -23.84
C ALA A 20 -18.99 -10.37 -23.83
N THR A 21 -19.45 -9.13 -23.68
CA THR A 21 -18.59 -7.97 -23.42
C THR A 21 -17.86 -8.16 -22.08
N ASP A 22 -16.59 -7.72 -21.97
CA ASP A 22 -15.71 -7.85 -20.77
C ASP A 22 -16.37 -7.53 -19.42
N ARG A 23 -17.43 -6.70 -19.43
CA ARG A 23 -18.23 -6.33 -18.26
C ARG A 23 -19.06 -7.48 -17.68
N THR A 24 -19.46 -8.46 -18.49
CA THR A 24 -20.32 -9.59 -18.08
C THR A 24 -19.51 -10.71 -17.42
N VAL A 25 -18.26 -10.88 -17.84
CA VAL A 25 -17.32 -11.84 -17.24
C VAL A 25 -16.93 -11.39 -15.83
N LEU A 26 -16.70 -10.09 -15.62
CA LEU A 26 -16.42 -9.52 -14.29
C LEU A 26 -17.61 -9.66 -13.32
N TYR A 27 -18.84 -9.57 -13.82
CA TYR A 27 -20.05 -9.72 -12.99
C TYR A 27 -20.36 -11.19 -12.64
N GLY A 28 -19.93 -12.13 -13.50
CA GLY A 28 -20.06 -13.57 -13.25
C GLY A 28 -19.15 -14.10 -12.13
N VAL A 29 -17.96 -13.52 -11.97
CA VAL A 29 -17.01 -13.90 -10.91
C VAL A 29 -17.49 -13.46 -9.51
N LEU A 30 -18.32 -12.42 -9.42
CA LEU A 30 -18.86 -11.94 -8.15
C LEU A 30 -20.03 -12.77 -7.59
N GLN A 31 -20.63 -13.68 -8.38
CA GLN A 31 -21.88 -14.36 -8.01
C GLN A 31 -21.73 -15.87 -7.72
N HIS A 32 -20.51 -16.42 -7.64
CA HIS A 32 -20.31 -17.87 -7.42
C HIS A 32 -19.61 -18.27 -6.12
N SER A 33 -19.32 -17.34 -5.22
CA SER A 33 -18.79 -17.66 -3.88
C SER A 33 -19.93 -17.70 -2.86
N GLY A 34 -20.77 -18.73 -2.94
CA GLY A 34 -21.94 -18.89 -2.08
C GLY A 34 -22.37 -20.34 -1.94
N ALA A 35 -21.50 -21.18 -1.40
CA ALA A 35 -21.86 -22.50 -0.87
C ALA A 35 -21.61 -22.48 0.66
N GLU A 36 -22.51 -23.13 1.40
CA GLU A 36 -22.73 -23.03 2.84
C GLU A 36 -21.52 -23.46 3.70
N LEU A 37 -21.14 -22.67 4.72
CA LEU A 37 -19.90 -22.89 5.49
C LEU A 37 -20.09 -22.74 7.01
N SER A 38 -19.35 -23.58 7.74
CA SER A 38 -19.47 -23.87 9.19
C SER A 38 -18.93 -22.74 10.07
N ALA A 39 -19.24 -22.76 11.38
CA ALA A 39 -18.97 -21.69 12.35
C ALA A 39 -17.49 -21.26 12.55
N HIS A 40 -16.52 -21.94 11.89
CA HIS A 40 -15.11 -21.51 11.85
C HIS A 40 -14.72 -20.74 10.58
N GLU A 41 -15.55 -20.76 9.53
CA GLU A 41 -15.34 -20.01 8.29
C GLU A 41 -15.87 -18.58 8.35
N THR A 42 -16.63 -18.24 9.39
CA THR A 42 -17.20 -16.90 9.59
C THR A 42 -16.13 -15.81 9.75
N ILE A 43 -14.95 -16.15 10.28
CA ILE A 43 -13.85 -15.18 10.49
C ILE A 43 -13.11 -14.90 9.17
N THR A 44 -12.91 -15.91 8.32
CA THR A 44 -12.30 -15.73 6.99
C THR A 44 -13.27 -15.05 6.02
N THR A 45 -14.56 -15.37 6.09
CA THR A 45 -15.58 -14.71 5.23
C THR A 45 -15.82 -13.25 5.58
N GLU A 46 -15.51 -12.80 6.81
CA GLU A 46 -15.49 -11.37 7.12
C GLU A 46 -14.31 -10.63 6.46
N GLN A 47 -13.17 -11.29 6.27
CA GLN A 47 -12.03 -10.75 5.50
C GLN A 47 -12.34 -10.70 3.99
N ASP A 48 -13.02 -11.73 3.46
CA ASP A 48 -13.49 -11.73 2.06
C ASP A 48 -14.52 -10.63 1.76
N ARG A 49 -15.25 -10.16 2.78
CA ARG A 49 -16.26 -9.10 2.61
C ARG A 49 -15.65 -7.73 2.25
N TRP A 50 -14.35 -7.50 2.52
CA TRP A 50 -13.71 -6.19 2.33
C TRP A 50 -12.59 -6.17 1.27
N GLY A 51 -12.22 -7.32 0.71
CA GLY A 51 -11.08 -7.46 -0.18
C GLY A 51 -9.75 -7.27 0.56
N SER A 52 -8.71 -8.02 0.17
CA SER A 52 -7.38 -7.85 0.76
C SER A 52 -6.80 -6.48 0.40
N ILE A 53 -5.94 -5.93 1.25
CA ILE A 53 -5.22 -4.67 0.98
C ILE A 53 -4.34 -4.81 -0.26
N ALA A 54 -3.88 -6.02 -0.57
CA ALA A 54 -3.19 -6.31 -1.82
C ALA A 54 -4.06 -5.99 -3.04
N GLN A 55 -5.30 -6.50 -3.06
CA GLN A 55 -6.26 -6.27 -4.14
C GLN A 55 -6.66 -4.79 -4.23
N LEU A 56 -7.11 -4.20 -3.12
CA LEU A 56 -7.55 -2.80 -3.10
C LEU A 56 -6.47 -1.83 -3.56
N ALA A 57 -5.21 -2.13 -3.24
CA ALA A 57 -4.10 -1.31 -3.67
C ALA A 57 -3.74 -1.51 -5.15
N ALA A 58 -3.87 -2.72 -5.70
CA ALA A 58 -3.70 -2.95 -7.12
C ALA A 58 -4.78 -2.20 -7.93
N GLU A 59 -6.02 -2.18 -7.43
CA GLU A 59 -7.10 -1.37 -7.99
C GLU A 59 -6.76 0.12 -7.91
N TYR A 60 -6.34 0.62 -6.74
CA TYR A 60 -5.90 2.00 -6.57
C TYR A 60 -4.77 2.37 -7.54
N ASP A 61 -3.75 1.52 -7.69
CA ASP A 61 -2.61 1.74 -8.57
C ASP A 61 -3.05 1.82 -10.04
N THR A 62 -4.02 1.00 -10.46
CA THR A 62 -4.59 1.00 -11.81
C THR A 62 -5.35 2.30 -12.09
N ILE A 63 -6.22 2.72 -11.17
CA ILE A 63 -6.97 3.98 -11.28
C ILE A 63 -5.98 5.16 -11.29
N ALA A 64 -4.98 5.16 -10.43
CA ALA A 64 -3.98 6.22 -10.33
C ALA A 64 -3.16 6.33 -11.63
N ALA A 65 -2.79 5.21 -12.23
CA ALA A 65 -2.06 5.18 -13.49
C ALA A 65 -2.88 5.85 -14.62
N ALA A 66 -4.17 5.54 -14.73
CA ALA A 66 -5.06 6.17 -15.70
C ALA A 66 -5.27 7.67 -15.40
N ALA A 67 -5.57 8.01 -14.15
CA ALA A 67 -5.89 9.37 -13.73
C ALA A 67 -4.73 10.37 -13.93
N GLN A 68 -3.48 9.89 -13.83
CA GLN A 68 -2.29 10.73 -13.94
C GLN A 68 -1.57 10.60 -15.29
N HIS A 69 -2.09 9.79 -16.23
CA HIS A 69 -1.43 9.48 -17.49
C HIS A 69 -1.02 10.75 -18.26
N ASP A 70 -1.99 11.62 -18.57
CA ASP A 70 -1.76 12.86 -19.33
C ASP A 70 -0.77 13.81 -18.66
N ARG A 71 -0.79 13.83 -17.33
CA ARG A 71 0.14 14.64 -16.54
C ARG A 71 1.57 14.11 -16.70
N TRP A 72 1.75 12.79 -16.62
CA TRP A 72 3.06 12.18 -16.74
C TRP A 72 3.61 12.21 -18.15
N THR A 73 2.77 12.04 -19.18
CA THR A 73 3.19 12.23 -20.58
C THR A 73 3.62 13.68 -20.83
N THR A 74 2.88 14.66 -20.30
CA THR A 74 3.26 16.08 -20.36
C THR A 74 4.58 16.37 -19.64
N LEU A 75 4.80 15.79 -18.46
CA LEU A 75 6.05 15.96 -17.72
C LEU A 75 7.23 15.35 -18.51
N ILE A 76 7.06 14.18 -19.11
CA ILE A 76 8.11 13.52 -19.90
C ILE A 76 8.45 14.34 -21.16
N THR A 77 7.46 14.83 -21.89
CA THR A 77 7.68 15.65 -23.10
C THR A 77 8.34 16.99 -22.79
N THR A 78 8.08 17.57 -21.62
CA THR A 78 8.69 18.86 -21.19
C THR A 78 9.99 18.71 -20.39
N SER A 79 10.48 17.48 -20.21
CA SER A 79 11.62 17.18 -19.33
C SER A 79 13.00 17.47 -19.92
N GLY A 80 13.06 17.89 -21.19
CA GLY A 80 14.31 18.15 -21.92
C GLY A 80 14.82 16.97 -22.75
N LEU A 81 14.02 15.91 -22.90
CA LEU A 81 14.19 14.90 -23.95
C LEU A 81 13.83 15.50 -25.32
N THR A 82 14.37 14.92 -26.40
CA THR A 82 13.83 15.18 -27.73
C THR A 82 12.44 14.57 -27.87
N THR A 83 11.65 15.01 -28.84
CA THR A 83 10.31 14.46 -29.10
C THR A 83 10.35 12.94 -29.28
N ASP A 84 11.30 12.43 -30.07
CA ASP A 84 11.44 11.00 -30.33
C ASP A 84 11.82 10.21 -29.07
N GLN A 85 12.70 10.75 -28.24
CA GLN A 85 13.08 10.13 -26.95
C GLN A 85 11.91 10.11 -25.98
N ALA A 86 11.14 11.21 -25.91
CA ALA A 86 9.97 11.29 -25.06
C ALA A 86 8.91 10.26 -25.48
N GLN A 87 8.66 10.14 -26.80
CA GLN A 87 7.73 9.16 -27.34
C GLN A 87 8.20 7.72 -27.04
N ALA A 88 9.48 7.42 -27.24
CA ALA A 88 10.05 6.11 -26.90
C ALA A 88 9.91 5.76 -25.40
N VAL A 89 9.93 6.74 -24.51
CA VAL A 89 9.68 6.53 -23.08
C VAL A 89 8.20 6.27 -22.79
N ILE A 90 7.29 6.97 -23.47
CA ILE A 90 5.84 6.84 -23.28
C ILE A 90 5.35 5.47 -23.79
N ASP A 91 5.91 5.00 -24.90
CA ASP A 91 5.53 3.73 -25.53
C ASP A 91 6.24 2.50 -24.91
N SER A 92 7.15 2.72 -23.96
CA SER A 92 7.90 1.65 -23.30
C SER A 92 7.06 0.90 -22.27
N ASP A 93 7.24 -0.42 -22.18
CA ASP A 93 6.68 -1.25 -21.12
C ASP A 93 7.10 -0.79 -19.71
N ALA A 94 8.24 -0.10 -19.59
CA ALA A 94 8.71 0.46 -18.33
C ALA A 94 8.01 1.77 -17.94
N PHE A 95 7.15 2.35 -18.79
CA PHE A 95 6.46 3.61 -18.52
C PHE A 95 5.61 3.55 -17.23
N GLY A 96 4.90 2.45 -17.02
CA GLY A 96 4.13 2.21 -15.78
C GLY A 96 5.02 2.25 -14.52
N ALA A 97 6.21 1.65 -14.59
CA ALA A 97 7.16 1.67 -13.48
C ALA A 97 7.74 3.08 -13.25
N VAL A 98 8.04 3.83 -14.31
CA VAL A 98 8.51 5.23 -14.22
C VAL A 98 7.46 6.11 -13.55
N THR A 99 6.22 6.06 -14.01
CA THR A 99 5.12 6.89 -13.47
C THR A 99 4.77 6.52 -12.02
N ALA A 100 4.81 5.24 -11.66
CA ALA A 100 4.68 4.80 -10.28
C ALA A 100 5.80 5.34 -9.38
N LYS A 101 7.05 5.40 -9.87
CA LYS A 101 8.17 6.04 -9.14
C LYS A 101 7.99 7.55 -9.01
N LEU A 102 7.51 8.23 -10.05
CA LEU A 102 7.23 9.67 -9.99
C LEU A 102 6.13 9.97 -8.96
N ARG A 103 5.03 9.23 -8.97
CA ARG A 103 3.97 9.31 -7.94
C ARG A 103 4.54 9.07 -6.54
N ARG A 104 5.38 8.04 -6.37
CA ARG A 104 6.06 7.81 -5.09
C ARG A 104 6.96 8.97 -4.69
N ALA A 105 7.71 9.56 -5.60
CA ALA A 105 8.55 10.71 -5.32
C ALA A 105 7.70 11.91 -4.86
N GLU A 106 6.61 12.20 -5.56
CA GLU A 106 5.66 13.26 -5.21
C GLU A 106 5.02 13.02 -3.83
N ALA A 107 4.59 11.80 -3.52
CA ALA A 107 4.07 11.44 -2.21
C ALA A 107 5.09 11.65 -1.07
N ASN A 108 6.39 11.61 -1.39
CA ASN A 108 7.48 11.95 -0.47
C ASN A 108 7.92 13.43 -0.57
N HIS A 109 7.08 14.28 -1.17
CA HIS A 109 7.28 15.72 -1.33
C HIS A 109 8.45 16.12 -2.22
N HIS A 110 8.88 15.24 -3.12
CA HIS A 110 9.80 15.64 -4.18
C HIS A 110 9.04 16.45 -5.24
N ASN A 111 9.60 17.60 -5.61
CA ASN A 111 9.13 18.35 -6.77
C ASN A 111 9.59 17.62 -8.05
N VAL A 112 8.68 16.85 -8.65
CA VAL A 112 8.95 16.03 -9.83
C VAL A 112 9.25 16.85 -11.08
N ASP A 113 8.64 18.04 -11.21
CA ASP A 113 8.85 18.99 -12.32
C ASP A 113 10.27 19.55 -12.35
N THR A 114 10.96 19.57 -11.21
CA THR A 114 12.38 19.96 -11.13
C THR A 114 13.32 18.76 -11.07
N LEU A 115 12.89 17.67 -10.43
CA LEU A 115 13.69 16.47 -10.24
C LEU A 115 13.97 15.78 -11.57
N LEU A 116 12.94 15.53 -12.37
CA LEU A 116 13.06 14.74 -13.60
C LEU A 116 13.94 15.44 -14.65
N PRO A 117 13.74 16.73 -14.99
CA PRO A 117 14.60 17.41 -15.95
C PRO A 117 16.07 17.46 -15.51
N ARG A 118 16.31 17.59 -14.20
CA ARG A 118 17.67 17.57 -13.65
C ARG A 118 18.34 16.20 -13.85
N LEU A 119 17.60 15.10 -13.64
CA LEU A 119 18.13 13.75 -13.83
C LEU A 119 18.39 13.41 -15.30
N ILE A 120 17.59 13.96 -16.20
CA ILE A 120 17.76 13.85 -17.65
C ILE A 120 18.98 14.62 -18.13
N LYS A 121 19.13 15.89 -17.72
CA LYS A 121 20.28 16.73 -18.10
C LYS A 121 21.61 16.24 -17.53
N ALA A 122 21.60 15.59 -16.37
CA ALA A 122 22.83 15.19 -15.69
C ALA A 122 23.66 14.15 -16.46
N ARG A 123 23.04 13.31 -17.31
CA ARG A 123 23.72 12.30 -18.11
C ARG A 123 22.93 12.02 -19.39
N GLY A 124 23.59 12.10 -20.54
CA GLY A 124 22.98 11.77 -21.85
C GLY A 124 22.46 10.33 -21.94
N PHE A 125 21.67 10.07 -22.97
CA PHE A 125 21.08 8.76 -23.29
C PHE A 125 21.67 8.18 -24.58
N THR A 126 22.90 8.54 -24.91
CA THR A 126 23.51 8.40 -26.26
C THR A 126 23.69 6.96 -26.77
N ASP A 127 23.31 5.93 -26.00
CA ASP A 127 23.45 4.52 -26.41
C ASP A 127 22.52 3.58 -25.61
N ALA A 128 21.31 4.04 -25.29
CA ALA A 128 20.39 3.31 -24.42
C ALA A 128 19.24 2.66 -25.19
N ASP A 129 19.20 1.33 -25.22
CA ASP A 129 18.10 0.53 -25.80
C ASP A 129 16.77 0.72 -25.04
N ASP A 130 16.81 1.17 -23.78
CA ASP A 130 15.61 1.52 -23.02
C ASP A 130 15.82 2.75 -22.11
N ILE A 131 15.46 3.91 -22.64
CA ILE A 131 15.52 5.20 -21.94
C ILE A 131 14.63 5.19 -20.69
N ALA A 132 13.46 4.54 -20.74
CA ALA A 132 12.51 4.49 -19.63
C ALA A 132 13.09 3.71 -18.44
N SER A 133 13.73 2.56 -18.68
CA SER A 133 14.43 1.81 -17.64
C SER A 133 15.55 2.61 -16.98
N ILE A 134 16.31 3.40 -17.76
CA ILE A 134 17.34 4.29 -17.20
C ILE A 134 16.72 5.38 -16.32
N ILE A 135 15.64 6.02 -16.80
CA ILE A 135 14.91 7.03 -16.01
C ILE A 135 14.40 6.41 -14.70
N HIS A 136 13.79 5.22 -14.78
CA HIS A 136 13.31 4.48 -13.62
C HIS A 136 14.44 4.23 -12.61
N HIS A 137 15.59 3.72 -13.07
CA HIS A 137 16.75 3.48 -12.22
C HIS A 137 17.31 4.77 -11.60
N ARG A 138 17.40 5.86 -12.37
CA ARG A 138 17.86 7.17 -11.89
C ARG A 138 16.93 7.74 -10.83
N LEU A 139 15.62 7.66 -11.04
CA LEU A 139 14.60 8.08 -10.06
C LEU A 139 14.71 7.27 -8.77
N ALA A 140 14.89 5.96 -8.86
CA ALA A 140 15.09 5.10 -7.70
C ALA A 140 16.31 5.53 -6.88
N ASN A 141 17.45 5.78 -7.52
CA ASN A 141 18.68 6.19 -6.82
C ASN A 141 18.61 7.62 -6.25
N ALA A 142 17.89 8.53 -6.90
CA ALA A 142 17.79 9.92 -6.46
C ALA A 142 16.88 10.09 -5.24
N THR A 143 15.81 9.28 -5.18
CA THR A 143 14.81 9.33 -4.11
C THR A 143 15.30 8.62 -2.84
N THR A 144 16.06 7.52 -2.95
CA THR A 144 16.68 6.85 -1.79
C THR A 144 17.71 7.73 -1.09
N ARG A 145 18.67 8.28 -1.84
CA ARG A 145 19.75 9.13 -1.29
C ARG A 145 19.23 10.39 -0.57
N SER A 146 18.03 10.85 -0.92
CA SER A 146 17.43 12.04 -0.28
C SER A 146 16.68 11.70 1.01
N ALA A 147 16.10 10.49 1.13
CA ALA A 147 15.43 10.03 2.34
C ALA A 147 16.41 9.90 3.52
N ASP A 148 17.65 9.49 3.26
CA ASP A 148 18.71 9.37 4.28
C ASP A 148 19.23 10.71 4.80
N SER A 149 18.90 11.83 4.14
CA SER A 149 19.41 13.16 4.50
C SER A 149 18.62 13.87 5.60
N GLY A 150 17.63 13.21 6.22
CA GLY A 150 16.93 13.69 7.43
C GLY A 150 16.15 15.00 7.28
N ARG A 151 15.88 15.45 6.04
CA ARG A 151 15.39 16.81 5.74
C ARG A 151 13.93 16.90 5.30
N THR A 152 13.14 15.83 5.35
CA THR A 152 11.71 15.93 5.04
C THR A 152 10.96 16.52 6.22
N ARG A 153 10.74 17.84 6.17
CA ARG A 153 9.95 18.62 7.15
C ARG A 153 8.47 18.18 7.21
N TYR A 154 8.01 17.38 6.25
CA TYR A 154 6.62 16.95 6.11
C TYR A 154 6.50 15.43 6.06
N ALA A 155 5.48 14.90 6.73
CA ALA A 155 5.15 13.48 6.67
C ALA A 155 4.74 13.10 5.24
N PRO A 156 5.23 11.97 4.68
CA PRO A 156 4.81 11.48 3.38
C PRO A 156 3.29 11.30 3.27
N ARG A 157 2.75 11.54 2.07
CA ARG A 157 1.33 11.34 1.73
C ARG A 157 1.09 9.89 1.34
N LEU A 158 0.77 9.07 2.34
CA LEU A 158 0.62 7.62 2.18
C LEU A 158 -0.73 7.15 2.71
N ILE A 159 -1.36 6.26 1.96
CA ILE A 159 -2.59 5.55 2.35
C ILE A 159 -2.19 4.34 3.19
N ALA A 160 -2.80 4.21 4.36
CA ALA A 160 -2.41 3.24 5.40
C ALA A 160 -0.90 3.24 5.73
N GLY A 161 -0.18 4.33 5.44
CA GLY A 161 1.26 4.44 5.66
C GLY A 161 2.16 3.70 4.66
N LEU A 162 1.60 3.11 3.59
CA LEU A 162 2.37 2.33 2.60
C LEU A 162 2.18 2.85 1.18
N ILE A 163 0.94 3.00 0.73
CA ILE A 163 0.61 3.22 -0.68
C ILE A 163 0.74 4.71 -1.01
N PRO A 164 1.55 5.11 -2.01
CA PRO A 164 1.66 6.50 -2.42
C PRO A 164 0.34 7.07 -2.94
N GLU A 165 -0.13 8.14 -2.30
CA GLU A 165 -1.32 8.85 -2.73
C GLU A 165 -1.10 9.49 -4.11
N ALA A 166 -2.05 9.30 -5.02
CA ALA A 166 -2.07 9.96 -6.31
C ALA A 166 -2.50 11.43 -6.13
N ALA A 167 -1.58 12.36 -6.39
CA ALA A 167 -1.83 13.79 -6.28
C ALA A 167 -1.81 14.48 -7.65
N GLY A 168 -2.11 15.78 -7.64
CA GLY A 168 -2.05 16.65 -8.80
C GLY A 168 -3.37 16.81 -9.56
N PRO A 169 -3.32 17.48 -10.73
CA PRO A 169 -4.49 17.69 -11.57
C PRO A 169 -4.98 16.36 -12.15
N MET A 170 -6.30 16.15 -12.02
CA MET A 170 -7.07 15.03 -12.56
C MET A 170 -8.54 15.44 -12.55
N THR A 171 -9.41 14.69 -13.24
CA THR A 171 -10.85 14.96 -13.23
C THR A 171 -11.44 14.77 -11.83
N SER A 172 -12.56 15.42 -11.53
CA SER A 172 -13.29 15.23 -10.26
C SER A 172 -13.67 13.79 -10.03
N ASP A 173 -14.07 13.09 -11.10
CA ASP A 173 -14.56 11.72 -11.02
C ASP A 173 -13.42 10.75 -10.70
N MET A 174 -12.26 10.90 -11.35
CA MET A 174 -11.07 10.11 -11.02
C MET A 174 -10.59 10.36 -9.59
N ARG A 175 -10.64 11.62 -9.13
CA ARG A 175 -10.31 11.96 -7.75
C ARG A 175 -11.27 11.29 -6.76
N HIS A 176 -12.57 11.41 -7.00
CA HIS A 176 -13.59 10.78 -6.18
C HIS A 176 -13.39 9.26 -6.12
N VAL A 177 -13.09 8.64 -7.27
CA VAL A 177 -12.84 7.20 -7.34
C VAL A 177 -11.59 6.80 -6.56
N LEU A 178 -10.52 7.59 -6.60
CA LEU A 178 -9.32 7.34 -5.79
C LEU A 178 -9.58 7.54 -4.29
N ASP A 179 -10.41 8.52 -3.94
CA ASP A 179 -10.77 8.82 -2.56
C ASP A 179 -11.59 7.68 -1.92
N GLU A 180 -12.56 7.12 -2.64
CA GLU A 180 -13.31 5.94 -2.20
C GLU A 180 -12.38 4.73 -1.97
N ARG A 181 -11.46 4.46 -2.90
CA ARG A 181 -10.48 3.36 -2.75
C ARG A 181 -9.53 3.59 -1.58
N ARG A 182 -9.09 4.84 -1.36
CA ARG A 182 -8.29 5.23 -0.19
C ARG A 182 -9.02 4.92 1.12
N GLU A 183 -10.29 5.28 1.22
CA GLU A 183 -11.11 5.04 2.41
C GLU A 183 -11.32 3.54 2.67
N LEU A 184 -11.54 2.74 1.62
CA LEU A 184 -11.62 1.29 1.74
C LEU A 184 -10.32 0.68 2.26
N ILE A 185 -9.17 1.10 1.74
CA ILE A 185 -7.85 0.62 2.20
C ILE A 185 -7.62 0.98 3.66
N GLU A 186 -7.92 2.22 4.06
CA GLU A 186 -7.73 2.65 5.45
C GLU A 186 -8.66 1.92 6.43
N THR A 187 -9.89 1.63 6.00
CA THR A 187 -10.85 0.87 6.80
C THR A 187 -10.43 -0.59 6.91
N CYS A 188 -10.01 -1.21 5.81
CA CYS A 188 -9.50 -2.58 5.81
C CYS A 188 -8.26 -2.71 6.72
N ALA A 189 -7.30 -1.78 6.64
CA ALA A 189 -6.14 -1.77 7.53
C ALA A 189 -6.52 -1.62 9.02
N GLY A 190 -7.59 -0.88 9.33
CA GLY A 190 -8.16 -0.81 10.67
C GLY A 190 -8.76 -2.15 11.10
N ALA A 191 -9.59 -2.76 10.27
CA ALA A 191 -10.23 -4.03 10.55
C ALA A 191 -9.22 -5.17 10.76
N VAL A 192 -8.19 -5.26 9.90
CA VAL A 192 -7.10 -6.24 10.07
C VAL A 192 -6.42 -6.10 11.43
N LEU A 193 -6.10 -4.87 11.85
CA LEU A 193 -5.48 -4.62 13.15
C LEU A 193 -6.41 -5.02 14.30
N ASP A 194 -7.67 -4.61 14.25
CA ASP A 194 -8.64 -4.81 15.32
C ASP A 194 -8.96 -6.31 15.48
N THR A 195 -9.16 -7.04 14.39
CA THR A 195 -9.39 -8.49 14.38
C THR A 195 -8.18 -9.26 14.92
N ALA A 196 -6.97 -8.97 14.44
CA ALA A 196 -5.77 -9.68 14.90
C ALA A 196 -5.49 -9.46 16.40
N ARG A 197 -5.77 -8.24 16.90
CA ARG A 197 -5.67 -7.95 18.34
C ARG A 197 -6.75 -8.67 19.15
N ALA A 198 -7.99 -8.72 18.66
CA ALA A 198 -9.09 -9.42 19.33
C ALA A 198 -8.82 -10.94 19.39
N ALA A 199 -8.23 -11.50 18.34
CA ALA A 199 -7.81 -12.90 18.27
C ALA A 199 -6.52 -13.20 19.08
N GLY A 200 -5.80 -12.17 19.54
CA GLY A 200 -4.56 -12.34 20.31
C GLY A 200 -3.40 -12.88 19.48
N GLU A 201 -3.38 -12.58 18.18
CA GLU A 201 -2.35 -13.06 17.25
C GLU A 201 -0.94 -12.63 17.69
N ALA A 202 0.03 -13.55 17.55
CA ALA A 202 1.36 -13.38 18.12
C ALA A 202 2.10 -12.14 17.58
N TRP A 203 1.91 -11.82 16.30
CA TRP A 203 2.54 -10.69 15.64
C TRP A 203 2.07 -9.33 16.19
N THR A 204 0.93 -9.27 16.90
CA THR A 204 0.43 -8.03 17.50
C THR A 204 1.09 -7.69 18.83
N ARG A 205 1.72 -8.67 19.51
CA ARG A 205 2.35 -8.47 20.83
C ARG A 205 3.42 -7.38 20.83
N PRO A 206 4.33 -7.30 19.84
CA PRO A 206 5.35 -6.24 19.79
C PRO A 206 4.80 -4.83 19.56
N LEU A 207 3.51 -4.67 19.20
CA LEU A 207 2.89 -3.36 19.00
C LEU A 207 2.58 -2.64 20.32
N GLY A 208 2.51 -3.38 21.43
CA GLY A 208 2.09 -2.86 22.73
C GLY A 208 0.61 -2.48 22.78
N ASP A 209 0.20 -1.80 23.84
CA ASP A 209 -1.18 -1.37 24.05
C ASP A 209 -1.39 0.11 23.68
N PRO A 210 -2.61 0.49 23.22
CA PRO A 210 -2.95 1.88 22.98
C PRO A 210 -2.73 2.74 24.24
N PRO A 211 -1.96 3.83 24.16
CA PRO A 211 -1.79 4.74 25.28
C PRO A 211 -3.11 5.38 25.73
N ARG A 212 -3.25 5.70 27.03
CA ARG A 212 -4.44 6.39 27.56
C ARG A 212 -4.62 7.83 27.06
N ASP A 213 -3.53 8.48 26.67
CA ASP A 213 -3.59 9.84 26.12
C ASP A 213 -4.18 9.81 24.71
N PRO A 214 -5.27 10.54 24.41
CA PRO A 214 -5.95 10.44 23.11
C PRO A 214 -5.07 10.77 21.90
N ARG A 215 -4.12 11.70 22.04
CA ARG A 215 -3.23 12.06 20.92
C ARG A 215 -2.19 10.98 20.67
N LYS A 216 -1.63 10.42 21.74
CA LYS A 216 -0.72 9.26 21.64
C LYS A 216 -1.45 8.01 21.15
N ALA A 217 -2.70 7.79 21.56
CA ALA A 217 -3.55 6.72 21.05
C ALA A 217 -3.77 6.84 19.54
N ALA A 218 -4.10 8.03 19.03
CA ALA A 218 -4.24 8.27 17.60
C ALA A 218 -2.93 8.04 16.83
N ALA A 219 -1.78 8.44 17.41
CA ALA A 219 -0.47 8.18 16.82
C ALA A 219 -0.13 6.68 16.83
N TRP A 220 -0.39 5.99 17.93
CA TRP A 220 -0.24 4.54 18.06
C TRP A 220 -1.08 3.81 17.01
N GLN A 221 -2.37 4.16 16.89
CA GLN A 221 -3.29 3.56 15.92
C GLN A 221 -2.77 3.72 14.49
N ARG A 222 -2.23 4.89 14.15
CA ARG A 222 -1.65 5.15 12.81
C ARG A 222 -0.48 4.21 12.52
N TYR A 223 0.46 4.06 13.45
CA TYR A 223 1.62 3.17 13.26
C TYR A 223 1.23 1.69 13.25
N ALA A 224 0.33 1.29 14.14
CA ALA A 224 -0.19 -0.08 14.20
C ALA A 224 -0.92 -0.45 12.90
N ARG A 225 -1.74 0.46 12.34
CA ARG A 225 -2.39 0.27 11.03
C ARG A 225 -1.41 0.13 9.89
N THR A 226 -0.27 0.83 9.91
CA THR A 226 0.77 0.65 8.89
C THR A 226 1.36 -0.75 8.92
N ILE A 227 1.55 -1.32 10.10
CA ILE A 227 2.07 -2.69 10.25
C ILE A 227 1.01 -3.70 9.84
N ALA A 228 -0.24 -3.52 10.26
CA ALA A 228 -1.37 -4.36 9.83
C ALA A 228 -1.55 -4.34 8.31
N ALA A 229 -1.48 -3.15 7.70
CA ALA A 229 -1.55 -3.00 6.26
C ALA A 229 -0.41 -3.72 5.52
N TYR A 230 0.79 -3.72 6.10
CA TYR A 230 1.94 -4.43 5.54
C TYR A 230 1.74 -5.94 5.65
N HIS A 231 1.29 -6.41 6.82
CA HIS A 231 1.08 -7.81 7.11
C HIS A 231 0.06 -8.44 6.15
N ASP A 232 -1.09 -7.78 5.97
CA ASP A 232 -2.16 -8.24 5.07
C ASP A 232 -1.76 -8.12 3.59
N ARG A 233 -1.22 -6.98 3.16
CA ARG A 233 -0.81 -6.74 1.76
C ARG A 233 0.15 -7.80 1.23
N TYR A 234 1.04 -8.31 2.07
CA TYR A 234 2.05 -9.28 1.67
C TYR A 234 1.75 -10.71 2.14
N GLY A 235 0.58 -10.96 2.74
CA GLY A 235 0.19 -12.28 3.23
C GLY A 235 1.18 -12.86 4.23
N ILE A 236 1.72 -12.02 5.13
CA ILE A 236 2.62 -12.47 6.18
C ILE A 236 1.85 -13.41 7.10
N THR A 237 2.45 -14.54 7.46
CA THR A 237 1.80 -15.57 8.29
C THR A 237 2.61 -15.92 9.54
N GLU A 238 3.83 -15.42 9.62
CA GLU A 238 4.72 -15.63 10.73
C GLU A 238 4.27 -14.87 11.98
N ASP A 239 4.65 -15.38 13.16
CA ASP A 239 4.39 -14.74 14.46
C ASP A 239 5.10 -13.38 14.65
N THR A 240 5.81 -12.90 13.64
CA THR A 240 6.54 -11.63 13.67
C THR A 240 5.81 -10.57 12.83
N PRO A 241 5.75 -9.31 13.29
CA PRO A 241 4.95 -8.27 12.60
C PRO A 241 5.34 -8.00 11.14
N LEU A 242 6.57 -8.35 10.72
CA LEU A 242 7.13 -7.93 9.42
C LEU A 242 7.59 -9.09 8.53
N GLY A 243 7.50 -10.33 9.02
CA GLY A 243 7.97 -11.52 8.29
C GLY A 243 9.46 -11.49 7.90
N PRO A 244 9.88 -12.30 6.91
CA PRO A 244 11.25 -12.34 6.43
C PRO A 244 11.65 -11.08 5.63
N VAL A 245 12.96 -10.91 5.42
CA VAL A 245 13.47 -9.84 4.55
C VAL A 245 13.08 -10.17 3.10
N PRO A 246 12.36 -9.28 2.41
CA PRO A 246 11.87 -9.56 1.06
C PRO A 246 12.99 -9.39 0.02
N ASP A 247 12.85 -10.05 -1.12
CA ASP A 247 13.72 -9.84 -2.29
C ASP A 247 13.22 -8.70 -3.19
N ASP A 248 11.90 -8.55 -3.31
CA ASP A 248 11.25 -7.54 -4.14
C ASP A 248 11.53 -6.11 -3.68
N ALA A 249 11.85 -5.23 -4.63
CA ALA A 249 12.24 -3.86 -4.35
C ALA A 249 11.06 -2.99 -3.85
N ALA A 250 9.82 -3.29 -4.25
CA ALA A 250 8.66 -2.57 -3.74
C ALA A 250 8.38 -2.97 -2.27
N GLN A 251 8.39 -4.27 -1.97
CA GLN A 251 8.22 -4.77 -0.61
C GLN A 251 9.33 -4.31 0.33
N LYS A 252 10.60 -4.21 -0.11
CA LYS A 252 11.70 -3.65 0.69
C LYS A 252 11.39 -2.23 1.21
N ILE A 253 10.77 -1.40 0.37
CA ILE A 253 10.43 -0.02 0.74
C ILE A 253 9.25 0.00 1.74
N ASP A 254 8.23 -0.83 1.50
CA ASP A 254 7.07 -0.91 2.37
C ASP A 254 7.42 -1.54 3.72
N ARG A 255 8.31 -2.53 3.73
CA ARG A 255 8.92 -3.08 4.93
C ARG A 255 9.68 -2.00 5.71
N ALA A 256 10.52 -1.20 5.06
CA ALA A 256 11.27 -0.14 5.75
C ALA A 256 10.32 0.89 6.43
N ARG A 257 9.15 1.15 5.85
CA ARG A 257 8.11 2.00 6.46
C ARG A 257 7.47 1.32 7.67
N ALA A 258 7.11 0.05 7.55
CA ALA A 258 6.55 -0.74 8.64
C ALA A 258 7.56 -0.91 9.80
N GLU A 259 8.85 -1.09 9.51
CA GLU A 259 9.94 -1.06 10.50
C GLU A 259 10.04 0.30 11.19
N ALA A 260 9.93 1.40 10.44
CA ALA A 260 9.91 2.74 11.02
C ALA A 260 8.71 2.93 11.95
N ALA A 261 7.52 2.46 11.55
CA ALA A 261 6.32 2.47 12.38
C ALA A 261 6.52 1.66 13.67
N LEU A 262 7.10 0.46 13.58
CA LEU A 262 7.39 -0.39 14.73
C LEU A 262 8.39 0.29 15.70
N ARG A 263 9.44 0.94 15.17
CA ARG A 263 10.37 1.73 15.98
C ARG A 263 9.68 2.90 16.70
N GLN A 264 8.71 3.56 16.05
CA GLN A 264 7.94 4.65 16.67
C GLN A 264 7.04 4.14 17.80
N LEU A 265 6.46 2.94 17.67
CA LEU A 265 5.70 2.29 18.74
C LEU A 265 6.60 1.96 19.94
N ALA A 266 7.77 1.36 19.70
CA ALA A 266 8.74 1.04 20.76
C ALA A 266 9.32 2.28 21.46
N SER A 267 9.37 3.42 20.77
CA SER A 267 9.90 4.68 21.32
C SER A 267 8.87 5.47 22.15
N GLN A 268 7.60 5.03 22.19
CA GLN A 268 6.58 5.62 23.07
C GLN A 268 6.76 5.03 24.48
N PRO A 269 7.27 5.79 25.47
CA PRO A 269 7.42 5.25 26.81
C PRO A 269 6.04 4.94 27.40
N GLU A 270 5.82 3.66 27.71
CA GLU A 270 4.78 3.18 28.61
C GLU A 270 4.81 3.99 29.91
N PRO A 271 3.69 4.59 30.37
CA PRO A 271 3.62 5.22 31.68
C PRO A 271 3.46 4.14 32.77
N HIS A 272 4.30 3.12 32.79
CA HIS A 272 4.27 2.06 33.79
C HIS A 272 5.65 1.78 34.35
N SER A 273 6.15 2.73 35.14
CA SER A 273 6.90 2.52 36.40
C SER A 273 7.42 3.87 36.91
N ARG A 274 6.53 4.71 37.44
CA ARG A 274 6.97 5.63 38.50
C ARG A 274 7.21 4.75 39.72
N HIS A 275 8.43 4.24 39.83
CA HIS A 275 8.94 3.69 41.07
C HIS A 275 8.76 4.80 42.12
N ARG A 276 7.72 4.69 42.94
CA ARG A 276 7.53 5.57 44.09
C ARG A 276 8.75 5.32 44.99
N PRO A 277 9.59 6.32 45.27
CA PRO A 277 10.63 6.15 46.28
C PRO A 277 9.92 5.79 47.60
N PRO A 278 10.39 4.80 48.37
CA PRO A 278 9.84 4.56 49.69
C PRO A 278 9.94 5.85 50.50
N ALA A 279 8.83 6.21 51.16
CA ALA A 279 8.75 7.41 51.99
C ALA A 279 9.86 7.39 53.05
N PRO A 280 10.54 8.51 53.33
CA PRO A 280 11.54 8.55 54.38
C PRO A 280 10.86 8.29 55.73
N THR A 281 11.25 7.19 56.39
CA THR A 281 10.91 6.91 57.78
C THR A 281 11.54 7.99 58.65
N ARG A 282 10.71 8.89 59.19
CA ARG A 282 11.12 9.81 60.26
C ARG A 282 11.33 8.99 61.53
N HIS A 283 12.57 8.72 61.89
CA HIS A 283 12.91 8.37 63.27
C HIS A 283 12.87 9.66 64.11
N GLY A 284 11.87 9.74 65.00
CA GLY A 284 11.83 10.76 66.05
C GLY A 284 12.95 10.52 67.07
N PRO A 285 13.43 11.57 67.75
CA PRO A 285 14.51 11.44 68.72
C PRO A 285 14.01 10.73 69.98
N THR A 286 14.73 9.71 70.41
CA THR A 286 14.55 9.07 71.72
C THR A 286 15.16 9.96 72.80
N LEU A 287 14.41 10.18 73.88
CA LEU A 287 14.81 10.90 75.10
C LEU A 287 16.01 10.22 75.81
#